data_AF-A0A150NHP0-F1
#
_entry.id   AF-A0A150NHP0-F1
#
_cell.length_a   1.000
_cell.length_b   1.000
_cell.length_c   1.000
_cell.angle_alpha   90.00
_cell.angle_beta   90.00
_cell.angle_gamma   90.00
#
_symmetry.space_group_name_H-M   'P 1'
#
loop_
_entity.id
_entity.type
_entity.pdbx_description
1 polymer ?
#
loop_
_entity_poly.entity_id
_entity_poly.type
_entity_poly.pdbx_seq_one_letter_code
_entity_poly.pdbx_strand_id
1 'polypeptide(L)'
;MLPYLKTIRWYLFFNFLFGVVSNICTALLPYFTQALIKGDYQVALYGYSMSVAGYLSCNYIQMILDWKQGIIFSTTLKNEWFRSLLGLSHHDFKQKTVAEYISYQSNDLDSLEKDYLPPLMSFIKQILRIIIYAFIISRTINPIVSLILIFSTGISIQIPKIVGKLTANRRQVYLKKQGDYYRTLEDLLMGHHLVNKLTMSHFLNQQKSSLKNLQDKYFKYGLTKITGILLTGVSFEFISLVLFIYLAYSLSHQQLGIPEVVASFGYINAFSEPIQEILYDLQMLESVKPVIKSFQNIVGRPVSVQAPQHSFDTITLKNISKQLGESKLIITSATIQKGDKIALIGKNGSGKSSLLNIFKWNR
;
A
#
# COMPACT_ATOMS: atom_id res chain seq x y z
N MET A 1 7.04 -10.31 -4.40
CA MET A 1 5.66 -10.10 -4.88
C MET A 1 5.38 -10.69 -6.26
N LEU A 2 6.33 -10.69 -7.21
CA LEU A 2 6.19 -11.29 -8.55
C LEU A 2 5.52 -12.68 -8.62
N PRO A 3 5.87 -13.68 -7.78
CA PRO A 3 5.19 -14.98 -7.81
C PRO A 3 3.69 -14.91 -7.57
N TYR A 4 3.24 -14.00 -6.69
CA TYR A 4 1.84 -13.78 -6.36
C TYR A 4 1.08 -12.99 -7.45
N LEU A 5 1.79 -12.23 -8.28
CA LEU A 5 1.19 -11.63 -9.48
C LEU A 5 0.98 -12.67 -10.58
N LYS A 6 1.82 -13.72 -10.63
CA LYS A 6 1.66 -14.80 -11.63
C LYS A 6 0.39 -15.63 -11.41
N THR A 7 -0.08 -15.78 -10.16
CA THR A 7 -1.31 -16.52 -9.87
C THR A 7 -2.55 -15.84 -10.46
N ILE A 8 -2.53 -14.51 -10.58
CA ILE A 8 -3.61 -13.70 -11.16
C ILE A 8 -3.37 -13.29 -12.62
N ARG A 9 -2.35 -13.84 -13.31
CA ARG A 9 -1.88 -13.37 -14.64
C ARG A 9 -2.97 -13.24 -15.71
N TRP A 10 -3.96 -14.13 -15.72
CA TRP A 10 -5.03 -14.10 -16.72
C TRP A 10 -6.04 -13.00 -16.43
N TYR A 11 -6.37 -12.77 -15.15
CA TYR A 11 -7.20 -11.63 -14.75
C TYR A 11 -6.51 -10.31 -15.09
N LEU A 12 -5.20 -10.21 -14.81
CA LEU A 12 -4.39 -9.06 -15.22
C LEU A 12 -4.45 -8.84 -16.73
N PHE A 13 -4.22 -9.90 -17.52
CA PHE A 13 -4.24 -9.80 -18.98
C PHE A 13 -5.58 -9.30 -19.52
N PHE A 14 -6.70 -9.89 -19.10
CA PHE A 14 -8.02 -9.44 -19.54
C PHE A 14 -8.34 -8.04 -19.04
N ASN A 15 -7.95 -7.70 -17.81
CA ASN A 15 -8.13 -6.37 -17.25
C ASN A 15 -7.39 -5.31 -18.09
N PHE A 16 -6.14 -5.58 -18.47
CA PHE A 16 -5.39 -4.72 -19.39
C PHE A 16 -6.01 -4.64 -20.78
N LEU A 17 -6.47 -5.77 -21.34
CA LEU A 17 -7.12 -5.80 -22.65
C LEU A 17 -8.36 -4.89 -22.69
N PHE A 18 -9.27 -5.05 -21.73
CA PHE A 18 -10.45 -4.20 -21.61
C PHE A 18 -10.07 -2.75 -21.27
N GLY A 19 -8.99 -2.53 -20.51
CA GLY A 19 -8.43 -1.21 -20.26
C GLY A 19 -7.96 -0.50 -21.53
N VAL A 20 -7.29 -1.21 -22.44
CA VAL A 20 -6.86 -0.66 -23.74
C VAL A 20 -8.08 -0.28 -24.58
N VAL A 21 -9.07 -1.17 -24.70
CA VAL A 21 -10.30 -0.88 -25.47
C VAL A 21 -11.04 0.31 -24.88
N SER A 22 -11.21 0.33 -23.55
CA SER A 22 -11.83 1.44 -22.82
C SER A 22 -11.14 2.78 -23.09
N ASN A 23 -9.80 2.81 -23.03
CA ASN A 23 -9.02 4.02 -23.29
C ASN A 23 -9.09 4.47 -24.75
N ILE A 24 -9.17 3.54 -25.71
CA ILE A 24 -9.38 3.87 -27.13
C ILE A 24 -10.76 4.52 -27.31
N CYS A 25 -11.81 3.94 -26.70
CA CYS A 25 -13.16 4.49 -26.75
C CYS A 25 -13.22 5.93 -26.23
N THR A 26 -12.61 6.21 -25.07
CA THR A 26 -12.58 7.56 -24.50
C THR A 26 -11.70 8.52 -25.28
N ALA A 27 -10.57 8.04 -25.82
CA ALA A 27 -9.69 8.84 -26.65
C ALA A 27 -10.31 9.23 -28.00
N LEU A 28 -11.28 8.47 -28.52
CA LEU A 28 -12.01 8.82 -29.75
C LEU A 28 -13.12 9.87 -29.53
N LEU A 29 -13.53 10.16 -28.28
CA LEU A 29 -14.63 11.10 -28.04
C LEU A 29 -14.38 12.49 -28.64
N PRO A 30 -13.19 13.13 -28.48
CA PRO A 30 -12.96 14.44 -29.08
C PRO A 30 -12.91 14.40 -30.61
N TYR A 31 -12.55 13.27 -31.22
CA TYR A 31 -12.65 13.08 -32.67
C TYR A 31 -14.11 13.09 -33.15
N PHE A 32 -15.04 12.47 -32.42
CA PHE A 32 -16.45 12.56 -32.77
C PHE A 32 -17.04 13.95 -32.52
N THR A 33 -16.54 14.67 -31.51
CA THR A 33 -16.84 16.11 -31.34
C THR A 33 -16.35 16.93 -32.54
N GLN A 34 -15.17 16.61 -33.08
CA GLN A 34 -14.65 17.23 -34.30
C GLN A 34 -15.56 16.96 -35.50
N ALA A 35 -16.01 15.71 -35.69
CA ALA A 35 -16.94 15.33 -36.75
C ALA A 35 -18.28 16.09 -36.65
N LEU A 36 -18.78 16.29 -35.42
CA LEU A 36 -20.00 17.06 -35.16
C LEU A 36 -19.86 18.52 -35.65
N ILE A 37 -18.74 19.16 -35.36
CA ILE A 37 -18.48 20.55 -35.74
C ILE A 37 -18.25 20.68 -37.25
N LYS A 38 -17.69 19.64 -37.89
CA LYS A 38 -17.54 19.58 -39.36
C LYS A 38 -18.87 19.40 -40.09
N GLY A 39 -19.95 19.02 -39.39
CA GLY A 39 -21.28 18.77 -39.96
C GLY A 39 -21.58 17.31 -40.26
N ASP A 40 -20.68 16.37 -39.91
CA ASP A 40 -20.86 14.93 -40.12
C ASP A 40 -21.71 14.31 -39.00
N TYR A 41 -22.97 14.74 -38.88
CA TYR A 41 -23.83 14.43 -37.73
C TYR A 41 -24.05 12.93 -37.49
N GLN A 42 -24.19 12.12 -38.54
CA GLN A 42 -24.40 10.68 -38.40
C GLN A 42 -23.18 9.98 -37.80
N VAL A 43 -21.99 10.26 -38.33
CA VAL A 43 -20.72 9.68 -37.84
C VAL A 43 -20.47 10.13 -36.41
N ALA A 44 -20.70 11.41 -36.12
CA ALA A 44 -20.57 11.96 -34.78
C ALA A 44 -21.48 11.24 -33.78
N LEU A 45 -22.78 11.11 -34.09
CA LEU A 45 -23.76 10.59 -33.14
C LEU A 45 -23.60 9.07 -32.91
N TYR A 46 -23.45 8.28 -33.98
CA TYR A 46 -23.24 6.84 -33.85
C TYR A 46 -21.87 6.52 -33.22
N GLY A 47 -20.82 7.19 -33.68
CA GLY A 47 -19.46 6.98 -33.17
C GLY A 47 -19.33 7.35 -31.70
N TYR A 48 -19.85 8.52 -31.30
CA TYR A 48 -19.83 8.96 -29.90
C TYR A 48 -20.62 8.00 -29.01
N SER A 49 -21.83 7.59 -29.43
CA SER A 49 -22.67 6.66 -28.66
C SER A 49 -22.00 5.29 -28.50
N MET A 50 -21.40 4.76 -29.58
CA MET A 50 -20.69 3.48 -29.55
C MET A 50 -19.44 3.55 -28.66
N SER A 51 -18.68 4.64 -28.72
CA SER A 51 -17.54 4.87 -27.82
C SER A 51 -17.96 4.93 -26.36
N VAL A 52 -19.04 5.65 -26.03
CA VAL A 52 -19.54 5.70 -24.65
C VAL A 52 -20.01 4.33 -24.18
N ALA A 53 -20.78 3.61 -24.99
CA ALA A 53 -21.24 2.26 -24.66
C ALA A 53 -20.07 1.27 -24.47
N GLY A 54 -19.08 1.34 -25.36
CA GLY A 54 -17.85 0.54 -25.28
C GLY A 54 -17.03 0.84 -24.03
N TYR A 55 -16.85 2.12 -23.71
CA TYR A 55 -16.18 2.57 -22.49
C TYR A 55 -16.89 2.03 -21.24
N LEU A 56 -18.20 2.25 -21.10
CA LEU A 56 -18.97 1.83 -19.93
C LEU A 56 -18.93 0.30 -19.75
N SER A 57 -19.11 -0.44 -20.84
CA SER A 57 -19.08 -1.92 -20.82
C SER A 57 -17.70 -2.46 -20.41
N CYS A 58 -16.64 -1.94 -21.02
CA CYS A 58 -15.27 -2.35 -20.72
C CYS A 58 -14.84 -1.93 -19.30
N ASN A 59 -15.26 -0.77 -18.84
CA ASN A 59 -14.98 -0.29 -17.49
C ASN A 59 -15.67 -1.17 -16.44
N TYR A 60 -16.96 -1.50 -16.63
CA TYR A 60 -17.67 -2.42 -15.74
C TYR A 60 -17.00 -3.80 -15.66
N ILE A 61 -16.56 -4.36 -16.80
CA ILE A 61 -15.81 -5.63 -16.82
C ILE A 61 -14.48 -5.49 -16.06
N GLN A 62 -13.75 -4.39 -16.24
CA GLN A 62 -12.52 -4.12 -15.49
C GLN A 62 -12.77 -4.08 -13.98
N MET A 63 -13.83 -3.39 -13.53
CA MET A 63 -14.19 -3.35 -12.10
C MET A 63 -14.42 -4.76 -11.55
N ILE A 64 -15.12 -5.63 -12.26
CA ILE A 64 -15.31 -7.04 -11.86
C ILE A 64 -13.97 -7.78 -11.76
N LEU A 65 -13.09 -7.59 -12.75
CA LEU A 65 -11.77 -8.23 -12.77
C LEU A 65 -10.88 -7.70 -11.63
N ASP A 66 -10.95 -6.41 -11.32
CA ASP A 66 -10.22 -5.76 -10.21
C ASP A 66 -10.62 -6.33 -8.85
N TRP A 67 -11.91 -6.59 -8.64
CA TRP A 67 -12.38 -7.30 -7.44
C TRP A 67 -11.90 -8.76 -7.38
N LYS A 68 -12.03 -9.51 -8.49
CA LYS A 68 -11.61 -10.92 -8.53
C LYS A 68 -10.12 -11.10 -8.30
N GLN A 69 -9.27 -10.28 -8.92
CA GLN A 69 -7.83 -10.34 -8.73
C GLN A 69 -7.43 -9.96 -7.30
N GLY A 70 -8.08 -8.98 -6.69
CA GLY A 70 -7.85 -8.58 -5.29
C GLY A 70 -8.10 -9.74 -4.32
N ILE A 71 -9.25 -10.40 -4.45
CA ILE A 71 -9.62 -11.56 -3.63
C ILE A 71 -8.60 -12.69 -3.76
N ILE A 72 -8.23 -13.08 -4.99
CA ILE A 72 -7.28 -14.19 -5.23
C ILE A 72 -5.90 -13.82 -4.68
N PHE A 73 -5.45 -12.60 -4.91
CA PHE A 73 -4.16 -12.11 -4.43
C PHE A 73 -4.09 -12.11 -2.89
N SER A 74 -5.08 -11.51 -2.24
CA SER A 74 -5.23 -11.45 -0.78
C SER A 74 -5.29 -12.83 -0.15
N THR A 75 -6.10 -13.72 -0.70
CA THR A 75 -6.22 -15.12 -0.25
C THR A 75 -4.89 -15.86 -0.36
N THR A 76 -4.18 -15.71 -1.47
CA THR A 76 -2.87 -16.35 -1.67
C THR A 76 -1.85 -15.86 -0.67
N LEU A 77 -1.76 -14.54 -0.46
CA LEU A 77 -0.83 -13.95 0.50
C LEU A 77 -1.12 -14.39 1.94
N LYS A 78 -2.38 -14.33 2.36
CA LYS A 78 -2.79 -14.73 3.72
C LYS A 78 -2.52 -16.21 3.98
N ASN A 79 -2.81 -17.09 3.01
CA ASN A 79 -2.56 -18.52 3.14
C ASN A 79 -1.06 -18.83 3.24
N GLU A 80 -0.24 -18.24 2.36
CA GLU A 80 1.20 -18.48 2.34
C GLU A 80 1.89 -17.93 3.60
N TRP A 81 1.48 -16.73 4.03
CA TRP A 81 1.95 -16.14 5.27
C TRP A 81 1.60 -17.01 6.48
N PHE A 82 0.35 -17.47 6.57
CA PHE A 82 -0.11 -18.29 7.68
C PHE A 82 0.62 -19.64 7.71
N ARG A 83 0.79 -20.28 6.55
CA ARG A 83 1.58 -21.51 6.42
C ARG A 83 3.02 -21.33 6.88
N SER A 84 3.64 -20.21 6.51
CA SER A 84 5.01 -19.88 6.92
C SER A 84 5.12 -19.57 8.41
N LEU A 85 4.11 -18.88 8.97
CA LEU A 85 4.01 -18.59 10.40
C LEU A 85 3.97 -19.88 11.23
N LEU A 86 3.16 -20.86 10.81
CA LEU A 86 3.10 -22.18 11.46
C LEU A 86 4.40 -22.97 11.35
N GLY A 87 5.24 -22.64 10.36
CA GLY A 87 6.55 -23.26 10.16
C GLY A 87 7.67 -22.67 11.00
N LEU A 88 7.44 -21.58 11.73
CA LEU A 88 8.46 -20.94 12.54
C LEU A 88 8.88 -21.79 13.74
N SER A 89 10.15 -21.67 14.13
CA SER A 89 10.64 -22.27 15.37
C SER A 89 9.92 -21.66 16.57
N HIS A 90 9.83 -22.40 17.69
CA HIS A 90 9.16 -21.87 18.89
C HIS A 90 9.79 -20.58 19.41
N HIS A 91 11.12 -20.46 19.30
CA HIS A 91 11.87 -19.25 19.65
C HIS A 91 11.47 -18.05 18.77
N ASP A 92 11.38 -18.25 17.46
CA ASP A 92 11.01 -17.20 16.51
C ASP A 92 9.55 -16.76 16.65
N PHE A 93 8.64 -17.70 16.89
CA PHE A 93 7.23 -17.41 17.09
C PHE A 93 6.98 -16.57 18.36
N LYS A 94 7.78 -16.79 19.42
CA LYS A 94 7.66 -16.04 20.68
C LYS A 94 8.18 -14.61 20.63
N GLN A 95 8.82 -14.18 19.53
CA GLN A 95 9.29 -12.80 19.38
C GLN A 95 8.16 -11.79 19.25
N LYS A 96 6.95 -12.24 18.87
CA LYS A 96 5.75 -11.42 18.77
C LYS A 96 4.58 -12.07 19.50
N THR A 97 3.62 -11.26 19.91
CA THR A 97 2.39 -11.74 20.52
C THR A 97 1.38 -12.23 19.47
N VAL A 98 0.46 -13.10 19.88
CA VAL A 98 -0.64 -13.54 19.00
C VAL A 98 -1.47 -12.36 18.50
N ALA A 99 -1.70 -11.34 19.33
CA ALA A 99 -2.41 -10.12 18.95
C ALA A 99 -1.67 -9.35 17.83
N GLU A 100 -0.34 -9.26 17.90
CA GLU A 100 0.47 -8.65 16.84
C GLU A 100 0.39 -9.42 15.52
N TYR A 101 0.38 -10.76 15.58
CA TYR A 101 0.18 -11.59 14.38
C TYR A 101 -1.20 -11.41 13.76
N ILE A 102 -2.26 -11.37 14.58
CA ILE A 102 -3.63 -11.11 14.11
C ILE A 102 -3.71 -9.73 13.46
N SER A 103 -3.18 -8.70 14.13
CA SER A 103 -3.15 -7.33 13.60
C SER A 103 -2.39 -7.24 12.28
N TYR A 104 -1.25 -7.94 12.17
CA TYR A 104 -0.49 -8.00 10.92
C TYR A 104 -1.30 -8.67 9.80
N GLN A 105 -1.99 -9.78 10.09
CA GLN A 105 -2.80 -10.48 9.10
C GLN A 105 -4.04 -9.69 8.67
N SER A 106 -4.68 -8.97 9.59
CA SER A 106 -5.93 -8.25 9.32
C SER A 106 -5.71 -6.84 8.75
N ASN A 107 -4.64 -6.15 9.15
CA ASN A 107 -4.41 -4.76 8.78
C ASN A 107 -3.29 -4.65 7.74
N ASP A 108 -2.11 -5.20 8.04
CA ASP A 108 -0.94 -5.03 7.17
C ASP A 108 -1.08 -5.86 5.88
N LEU A 109 -1.53 -7.12 5.94
CA LEU A 109 -1.74 -7.89 4.71
C LEU A 109 -2.90 -7.36 3.86
N ASP A 110 -3.94 -6.81 4.49
CA ASP A 110 -5.02 -6.09 3.79
C ASP A 110 -4.50 -4.87 3.03
N SER A 111 -3.51 -4.16 3.59
CA SER A 111 -2.87 -3.04 2.89
C SER A 111 -2.14 -3.48 1.61
N LEU A 112 -1.69 -4.74 1.51
CA LEU A 112 -1.11 -5.25 0.26
C LEU A 112 -2.18 -5.46 -0.82
N GLU A 113 -3.40 -5.81 -0.44
CA GLU A 113 -4.51 -5.89 -1.40
C GLU A 113 -4.99 -4.50 -1.81
N LYS A 114 -5.08 -3.54 -0.89
CA LYS A 114 -5.69 -2.22 -1.13
C LYS A 114 -4.69 -1.18 -1.65
N ASP A 115 -3.48 -1.15 -1.09
CA ASP A 115 -2.51 -0.07 -1.26
C ASP A 115 -1.27 -0.52 -2.07
N TYR A 116 -1.17 -1.79 -2.46
CA TYR A 116 -0.11 -2.28 -3.36
C TYR A 116 -0.65 -2.70 -4.74
N LEU A 117 -1.61 -3.62 -4.80
CA LEU A 117 -2.07 -4.18 -6.08
C LEU A 117 -2.78 -3.14 -6.97
N PRO A 118 -3.83 -2.41 -6.51
CA PRO A 118 -4.49 -1.40 -7.32
C PRO A 118 -3.55 -0.27 -7.76
N PRO A 119 -2.70 0.31 -6.90
CA PRO A 119 -1.74 1.33 -7.33
C PRO A 119 -0.73 0.83 -8.36
N LEU A 120 -0.25 -0.42 -8.23
CA LEU A 120 0.62 -1.02 -9.23
C LEU A 120 -0.09 -1.16 -10.59
N MET A 121 -1.36 -1.56 -10.58
CA MET A 121 -2.14 -1.73 -11.81
C MET A 121 -2.49 -0.38 -12.44
N SER A 122 -2.94 0.58 -11.63
CA SER A 122 -3.19 1.96 -12.05
C SER A 122 -1.96 2.56 -12.71
N PHE A 123 -0.79 2.47 -12.07
CA PHE A 123 0.46 3.01 -12.62
C PHE A 123 0.76 2.52 -14.05
N ILE A 124 0.60 1.21 -14.29
CA ILE A 124 0.79 0.62 -15.62
C ILE A 124 -0.29 1.10 -16.60
N LYS A 125 -1.56 1.14 -16.16
CA LYS A 125 -2.69 1.64 -16.97
C LYS A 125 -2.51 3.10 -17.38
N GLN A 126 -1.99 3.96 -16.50
CA GLN A 126 -1.78 5.38 -16.79
C GLN A 126 -0.67 5.58 -17.84
N ILE A 127 0.39 4.77 -17.81
CA ILE A 127 1.41 4.78 -18.86
C ILE A 127 0.79 4.36 -20.21
N LEU A 128 0.00 3.28 -20.23
CA LEU A 128 -0.69 2.83 -21.44
C LEU A 128 -1.68 3.88 -21.97
N ARG A 129 -2.42 4.54 -21.08
CA ARG A 129 -3.35 5.63 -21.42
C ARG A 129 -2.62 6.78 -22.11
N ILE A 130 -1.50 7.25 -21.56
CA ILE A 130 -0.69 8.31 -22.18
C ILE A 130 -0.25 7.90 -23.60
N ILE A 131 0.20 6.65 -23.79
CA ILE A 131 0.63 6.15 -25.11
C ILE A 131 -0.54 6.10 -26.11
N ILE A 132 -1.69 5.57 -25.69
CA ILE A 132 -2.89 5.46 -26.54
C ILE A 132 -3.38 6.85 -26.96
N TYR A 133 -3.49 7.77 -26.01
CA TYR A 133 -3.92 9.14 -26.27
C TYR A 133 -2.94 9.88 -27.18
N ALA A 134 -1.64 9.74 -26.94
CA ALA A 134 -0.61 10.30 -27.82
C ALA A 134 -0.75 9.80 -29.26
N PHE A 135 -0.91 8.47 -29.44
CA PHE A 135 -1.08 7.88 -30.76
C PHE A 135 -2.34 8.39 -31.47
N ILE A 136 -3.48 8.42 -30.78
CA ILE A 136 -4.75 8.86 -31.36
C ILE A 136 -4.69 10.35 -31.74
N ILE A 137 -4.24 11.22 -30.84
CA ILE A 137 -4.10 12.67 -31.10
C ILE A 137 -3.17 12.93 -32.28
N SER A 138 -2.04 12.21 -32.34
CA SER A 138 -1.10 12.33 -33.45
C SER A 138 -1.72 11.96 -34.80
N ARG A 139 -2.73 11.09 -34.84
CA ARG A 139 -3.41 10.65 -36.07
C ARG A 139 -4.64 11.48 -36.40
N THR A 140 -5.37 11.97 -35.41
CA THR A 140 -6.64 12.68 -35.62
C THR A 140 -6.50 14.19 -35.71
N ILE A 141 -5.56 14.78 -34.97
CA ILE A 141 -5.34 16.24 -34.92
C ILE A 141 -4.01 16.58 -35.58
N ASN A 142 -2.92 16.38 -34.85
CA ASN A 142 -1.59 16.81 -35.26
C ASN A 142 -0.52 16.17 -34.35
N PRO A 143 0.58 15.62 -34.90
CA PRO A 143 1.69 15.08 -34.10
C PRO A 143 2.31 16.11 -33.14
N ILE A 144 2.33 17.40 -33.50
CA ILE A 144 2.91 18.47 -32.66
C ILE A 144 2.07 18.67 -31.39
N VAL A 145 0.74 18.65 -31.48
CA VAL A 145 -0.15 18.72 -30.31
C VAL A 145 0.13 17.56 -29.36
N SER A 146 0.25 16.34 -29.90
CA SER A 146 0.62 15.17 -29.10
C SER A 146 1.98 15.33 -28.41
N LEU A 147 2.99 15.85 -29.12
CA LEU A 147 4.33 16.04 -28.55
C LEU A 147 4.32 17.09 -27.44
N ILE A 148 3.60 18.19 -27.60
CA ILE A 148 3.42 19.21 -26.56
C ILE A 148 2.83 18.57 -25.31
N LEU A 149 1.77 17.76 -25.45
CA LEU A 149 1.10 17.09 -24.33
C LEU A 149 1.96 16.03 -23.64
N ILE A 150 2.76 15.25 -24.38
CA ILE A 150 3.69 14.27 -23.80
C ILE A 150 4.81 14.98 -23.03
N PHE A 151 5.42 16.00 -23.65
CA PHE A 151 6.54 16.72 -23.06
C PHE A 151 6.12 17.46 -21.79
N SER A 152 4.96 18.12 -21.83
CA SER A 152 4.39 18.81 -20.69
C SER A 152 4.03 17.84 -19.55
N THR A 153 3.49 16.66 -19.88
CA THR A 153 3.24 15.58 -18.91
C THR A 153 4.52 15.11 -18.23
N GLY A 154 5.59 14.93 -19.01
CA GLY A 154 6.91 14.56 -18.49
C GLY A 154 7.46 15.58 -17.49
N ILE A 155 7.33 16.87 -17.78
CA ILE A 155 7.74 17.96 -16.87
C ILE A 155 6.88 17.96 -15.60
N SER A 156 5.56 17.85 -15.75
CA SER A 156 4.61 17.85 -14.63
C SER A 156 4.80 16.68 -13.68
N ILE A 157 5.34 15.54 -14.13
CA ILE A 157 5.68 14.40 -13.24
C ILE A 157 6.95 14.65 -12.41
N GLN A 158 7.86 15.55 -12.83
CA GLN A 158 9.10 15.82 -12.08
C GLN A 158 8.87 16.69 -10.85
N ILE A 159 7.96 17.68 -10.95
CA ILE A 159 7.64 18.63 -9.87
C ILE A 159 7.27 17.89 -8.56
N PRO A 160 6.34 16.93 -8.57
CA PRO A 160 5.86 16.28 -7.35
C PRO A 160 6.83 15.20 -6.88
N LYS A 161 7.75 14.70 -7.72
CA LYS A 161 8.85 13.84 -7.28
C LYS A 161 9.82 14.60 -6.37
N ILE A 162 10.12 15.86 -6.70
CA ILE A 162 10.96 16.73 -5.88
C ILE A 162 10.22 17.10 -4.59
N VAL A 163 8.98 17.58 -4.70
CA VAL A 163 8.18 17.98 -3.53
C VAL A 163 7.82 16.78 -2.63
N GLY A 164 7.65 15.60 -3.22
CA GLY A 164 7.38 14.35 -2.50
C GLY A 164 8.51 13.97 -1.55
N LYS A 165 9.78 14.07 -1.99
CA LYS A 165 10.94 13.85 -1.11
C LYS A 165 10.98 14.84 0.05
N LEU A 166 10.75 16.12 -0.23
CA LEU A 166 10.69 17.17 0.80
C LEU A 166 9.56 16.91 1.80
N THR A 167 8.39 16.53 1.30
CA THR A 167 7.20 16.18 2.09
C THR A 167 7.47 14.96 2.97
N ALA A 168 8.12 13.92 2.45
CA ALA A 168 8.51 12.74 3.20
C ALA A 168 9.48 13.08 4.34
N ASN A 169 10.49 13.91 4.09
CA ASN A 169 11.42 14.37 5.12
C ASN A 169 10.70 15.17 6.23
N ARG A 170 9.79 16.07 5.86
CA ARG A 170 8.97 16.83 6.83
C ARG A 170 8.03 15.92 7.62
N ARG A 171 7.46 14.90 6.98
CA ARG A 171 6.63 13.87 7.63
C ARG A 171 7.43 13.11 8.68
N GLN A 172 8.67 12.69 8.37
CA GLN A 172 9.53 12.01 9.34
C GLN A 172 9.82 12.89 10.57
N VAL A 173 10.08 14.19 10.37
CA VAL A 173 10.27 15.13 11.48
C VAL A 173 9.01 15.27 12.33
N TYR A 174 7.83 15.35 11.70
CA TYR A 174 6.54 15.35 12.38
C TYR A 174 6.33 14.07 13.20
N LEU A 175 6.51 12.90 12.60
CA LEU A 175 6.35 11.61 13.28
C LEU A 175 7.30 11.45 14.48
N LYS A 176 8.54 11.95 14.35
CA LYS A 176 9.48 11.98 15.48
C LYS A 176 8.95 12.86 16.63
N LYS A 177 8.43 14.05 16.32
CA LYS A 177 7.82 14.93 17.34
C LYS A 177 6.52 14.39 17.92
N GLN A 178 5.77 13.60 17.15
CA GLN A 178 4.60 12.90 17.66
C GLN A 178 5.01 11.85 18.70
N GLY A 179 6.10 11.11 18.46
CA GLY A 179 6.69 10.22 19.45
C GLY A 179 7.16 10.95 20.71
N ASP A 180 7.85 12.09 20.58
CA ASP A 180 8.27 12.92 21.72
C ASP A 180 7.05 13.40 22.56
N TYR A 181 5.95 13.77 21.89
CA TYR A 181 4.69 14.15 22.54
C TYR A 181 4.04 12.98 23.28
N TYR A 182 4.02 11.77 22.68
CA TYR A 182 3.48 10.58 23.34
C TYR A 182 4.26 10.20 24.60
N ARG A 183 5.60 10.29 24.57
CA ARG A 183 6.42 10.13 25.80
C ARG A 183 6.08 11.18 26.85
N THR A 184 5.91 12.44 26.44
CA THR A 184 5.50 13.51 27.37
C THR A 184 4.14 13.20 28.00
N LEU A 185 3.17 12.73 27.20
CA LEU A 185 1.87 12.34 27.71
C LEU A 185 1.96 11.15 28.66
N GLU A 186 2.76 10.13 28.32
CA GLU A 186 3.00 8.96 29.16
C GLU A 186 3.59 9.37 30.51
N ASP A 187 4.63 10.21 30.53
CA ASP A 187 5.25 10.74 31.75
C ASP A 187 4.25 11.52 32.61
N LEU A 188 3.44 12.39 31.99
CA LEU A 188 2.41 13.17 32.69
C LEU A 188 1.30 12.27 33.25
N LEU A 189 0.91 11.21 32.54
CA LEU A 189 -0.13 10.27 32.99
C LEU A 189 0.39 9.35 34.11
N MET A 190 1.63 8.86 34.01
CA MET A 190 2.29 8.13 35.10
C MET A 190 2.42 8.99 36.36
N GLY A 191 2.72 10.28 36.17
CA GLY A 191 2.79 11.28 37.23
C GLY A 191 1.43 11.75 37.77
N HIS A 192 0.30 11.17 37.36
CA HIS A 192 -1.03 11.66 37.73
C HIS A 192 -1.25 11.77 39.25
N HIS A 193 -0.67 10.85 40.02
CA HIS A 193 -0.74 10.87 41.50
C HIS A 193 -0.11 12.15 42.13
N LEU A 194 0.70 12.90 41.39
CA LEU A 194 1.33 14.16 41.82
C LEU A 194 0.48 15.41 41.49
N VAL A 195 -0.68 15.23 40.85
CA VAL A 195 -1.55 16.34 40.41
C VAL A 195 -2.35 16.89 41.59
N ASN A 196 -2.20 18.19 41.85
CA ASN A 196 -2.95 18.94 42.85
C ASN A 196 -3.16 20.40 42.40
N LYS A 197 -3.80 21.23 43.23
CA LYS A 197 -4.11 22.64 42.89
C LYS A 197 -2.88 23.48 42.51
N LEU A 198 -1.70 23.16 43.06
CA LEU A 198 -0.45 23.88 42.79
C LEU A 198 0.28 23.33 41.55
N THR A 199 0.27 22.01 41.35
CA THR A 199 1.02 21.36 40.26
C THR A 199 0.25 21.29 38.94
N MET A 200 -1.09 21.38 38.95
CA MET A 200 -1.94 21.29 37.76
C MET A 200 -1.52 22.23 36.64
N SER A 201 -1.19 23.48 36.96
CA SER A 201 -0.75 24.48 35.96
C SER A 201 0.54 24.04 35.26
N HIS A 202 1.47 23.42 35.98
CA HIS A 202 2.73 22.91 35.41
C HIS A 202 2.49 21.71 34.49
N PHE A 203 1.61 20.77 34.87
CA PHE A 203 1.21 19.66 34.01
C PHE A 203 0.58 20.16 32.70
N LEU A 204 -0.38 21.10 32.81
CA LEU A 204 -1.04 21.69 31.64
C LEU A 204 -0.06 22.48 30.77
N ASN A 205 0.85 23.25 31.37
CA ASN A 205 1.85 24.02 30.63
C ASN A 205 2.85 23.11 29.89
N GLN A 206 3.29 22.03 30.52
CA GLN A 206 4.18 21.05 29.90
C GLN A 206 3.51 20.34 28.72
N GLN A 207 2.25 19.90 28.91
CA GLN A 207 1.45 19.31 27.85
C GLN A 207 1.26 20.30 26.69
N LYS A 208 0.88 21.55 26.99
CA LYS A 208 0.61 22.59 25.99
C LYS A 208 1.87 22.96 25.20
N SER A 209 3.02 23.06 25.88
CA SER A 209 4.32 23.34 25.23
C SER A 209 4.72 22.22 24.28
N SER A 210 4.63 20.96 24.72
CA SER A 210 4.95 19.79 23.90
C SER A 210 3.99 19.66 22.71
N LEU A 211 2.68 19.86 22.95
CA LEU A 211 1.66 19.87 21.90
C LEU A 211 1.91 20.99 20.88
N LYS A 212 2.24 22.20 21.32
CA LYS A 212 2.54 23.32 20.41
C LYS A 212 3.71 22.99 19.47
N ASN A 213 4.80 22.43 20.01
CA ASN A 213 5.94 22.02 19.19
C ASN A 213 5.56 20.95 18.16
N LEU A 214 4.72 19.98 18.53
CA LEU A 214 4.17 19.00 17.60
C LEU A 214 3.33 19.68 16.51
N GLN A 215 2.40 20.55 16.88
CA GLN A 215 1.52 21.25 15.95
C GLN A 215 2.30 22.17 15.00
N ASP A 216 3.36 22.83 15.45
CA ASP A 216 4.24 23.64 14.59
C ASP A 216 4.93 22.79 13.51
N LYS A 217 5.36 21.55 13.85
CA LYS A 217 5.92 20.63 12.84
C LYS A 217 4.85 20.08 11.92
N TYR A 218 3.66 19.78 12.45
CA TYR A 218 2.52 19.33 11.66
C TYR A 218 2.10 20.39 10.63
N PHE A 219 2.04 21.66 11.04
CA PHE A 219 1.74 22.78 10.14
C PHE A 219 2.82 22.94 9.05
N LYS A 220 4.11 22.86 9.37
CA LYS A 220 5.19 22.90 8.36
C LYS A 220 5.11 21.72 7.37
N TYR A 221 4.74 20.54 7.84
CA TYR A 221 4.44 19.39 6.98
C TYR A 221 3.24 19.68 6.06
N GLY A 222 2.14 20.20 6.62
CA GLY A 222 0.95 20.60 5.89
C GLY A 222 1.22 21.66 4.81
N LEU A 223 1.97 22.71 5.13
CA LEU A 223 2.40 23.73 4.17
C LEU A 223 3.21 23.12 3.01
N THR A 224 4.15 22.23 3.31
CA THR A 224 4.95 21.56 2.27
C THR A 224 4.06 20.71 1.35
N LYS A 225 3.09 20.00 1.93
CA LYS A 225 2.09 19.23 1.18
C LYS A 225 1.25 20.13 0.27
N ILE A 226 0.71 21.24 0.80
CA ILE A 226 -0.09 22.21 0.05
C ILE A 226 0.73 22.82 -1.09
N THR A 227 1.99 23.23 -0.83
CA THR A 227 2.85 23.76 -1.89
C THR A 227 3.07 22.78 -3.02
N GLY A 228 3.17 21.47 -2.73
CA GLY A 228 3.25 20.44 -3.76
C GLY A 228 2.00 20.31 -4.59
N ILE A 229 0.83 20.33 -3.95
CA ILE A 229 -0.46 20.30 -4.65
C ILE A 229 -0.60 21.53 -5.56
N LEU A 230 -0.31 22.73 -5.04
CA LEU A 230 -0.37 23.98 -5.80
C LEU A 230 0.59 23.99 -6.98
N LEU A 231 1.85 23.58 -6.80
CA LEU A 231 2.83 23.47 -7.87
C LEU A 231 2.39 22.50 -8.97
N THR A 232 1.73 21.40 -8.60
CA THR A 232 1.15 20.45 -9.55
C THR A 232 -0.01 21.10 -10.32
N GLY A 233 -0.90 21.81 -9.63
CA GLY A 233 -2.01 22.58 -10.24
C GLY A 233 -1.52 23.63 -11.25
N VAL A 234 -0.56 24.45 -10.85
CA VAL A 234 0.07 25.47 -11.71
C VAL A 234 0.71 24.84 -12.94
N SER A 235 1.31 23.66 -12.78
CA SER A 235 1.90 22.95 -13.93
C SER A 235 0.84 22.64 -14.99
N PHE A 236 -0.37 22.20 -14.61
CA PHE A 236 -1.47 21.91 -15.53
C PHE A 236 -1.96 23.15 -16.28
N GLU A 237 -2.15 24.27 -15.57
CA GLU A 237 -2.55 25.53 -16.20
C GLU A 237 -1.50 26.03 -17.18
N PHE A 238 -0.22 25.80 -16.88
CA PHE A 238 0.87 26.12 -17.80
C PHE A 238 0.82 25.24 -19.07
N ILE A 239 0.48 23.95 -18.97
CA ILE A 239 0.26 23.08 -20.15
C ILE A 239 -0.86 23.65 -21.02
N SER A 240 -1.98 24.01 -20.38
CA SER A 240 -3.16 24.57 -21.06
C SER A 240 -2.80 25.86 -21.79
N LEU A 241 -2.03 26.76 -21.15
CA LEU A 241 -1.55 28.00 -21.75
C LEU A 241 -0.65 27.75 -22.98
N VAL A 242 0.35 26.87 -22.85
CA VAL A 242 1.27 26.56 -23.96
C VAL A 242 0.51 25.96 -25.15
N LEU A 243 -0.40 25.04 -24.88
CA LEU A 243 -1.23 24.44 -25.92
C LEU A 243 -2.16 25.49 -26.54
N PHE A 244 -2.78 26.35 -25.75
CA PHE A 244 -3.65 27.43 -26.23
C PHE A 244 -2.90 28.37 -27.18
N ILE A 245 -1.69 28.80 -26.82
CA ILE A 245 -0.85 29.66 -27.67
C ILE A 245 -0.53 28.95 -29.00
N TYR A 246 -0.14 27.67 -28.95
CA TYR A 246 0.15 26.90 -30.15
C TYR A 246 -1.09 26.74 -31.06
N LEU A 247 -2.24 26.40 -30.48
CA LEU A 247 -3.48 26.23 -31.23
C LEU A 247 -3.93 27.56 -31.86
N ALA A 248 -3.82 28.69 -31.15
CA ALA A 248 -4.12 30.01 -31.69
C ALA A 248 -3.21 30.38 -32.87
N TYR A 249 -1.90 30.10 -32.75
CA TYR A 249 -0.93 30.30 -33.84
C TYR A 249 -1.24 29.41 -35.06
N SER A 250 -1.54 28.13 -34.82
CA SER A 250 -1.80 27.16 -35.88
C SER A 250 -3.13 27.44 -36.61
N LEU A 251 -4.15 27.91 -35.88
CA LEU A 251 -5.43 28.35 -36.44
C LEU A 251 -5.26 29.62 -37.29
N SER A 252 -4.46 30.60 -36.86
CA SER A 252 -4.26 31.85 -37.63
C SER A 252 -3.52 31.63 -38.95
N HIS A 253 -2.68 30.59 -39.02
CA HIS A 253 -1.96 30.17 -40.23
C HIS A 253 -2.72 29.10 -41.03
N GLN A 254 -3.99 28.81 -40.70
CA GLN A 254 -4.85 27.83 -41.38
C GLN A 254 -4.27 26.40 -41.41
N GLN A 255 -3.37 26.05 -40.50
CA GLN A 255 -2.82 24.69 -40.37
C GLN A 255 -3.78 23.75 -39.65
N LEU A 256 -4.62 24.31 -38.77
CA LEU A 256 -5.69 23.61 -38.05
C LEU A 256 -6.99 24.36 -38.27
N GLY A 257 -8.10 23.62 -38.35
CA GLY A 257 -9.44 24.19 -38.35
C GLY A 257 -9.99 24.35 -36.93
N ILE A 258 -11.12 25.04 -36.83
CA ILE A 258 -11.89 25.17 -35.58
C ILE A 258 -12.22 23.79 -34.96
N PRO A 259 -12.66 22.77 -35.73
CA PRO A 259 -12.96 21.45 -35.17
C PRO A 259 -11.75 20.82 -34.44
N GLU A 260 -10.56 20.92 -35.01
CA GLU A 260 -9.32 20.38 -34.46
C GLU A 260 -8.92 21.10 -33.15
N VAL A 261 -9.09 22.42 -33.10
CA VAL A 261 -8.83 23.23 -31.91
C VAL A 261 -9.78 22.85 -30.77
N VAL A 262 -11.07 22.70 -31.04
CA VAL A 262 -12.05 22.30 -30.02
C VAL A 262 -11.76 20.89 -29.49
N ALA A 263 -11.44 19.94 -30.38
CA ALA A 263 -11.06 18.58 -29.97
C ALA A 263 -9.79 18.59 -29.10
N SER A 264 -8.81 19.44 -29.41
CA SER A 264 -7.56 19.57 -28.65
C SER A 264 -7.78 19.96 -27.19
N PHE A 265 -8.74 20.85 -26.90
CA PHE A 265 -9.09 21.20 -25.51
C PHE A 265 -9.66 20.02 -24.73
N GLY A 266 -10.44 19.15 -25.39
CA GLY A 266 -10.96 17.91 -24.79
C GLY A 266 -9.85 16.95 -24.34
N TYR A 267 -8.70 16.98 -25.01
CA TYR A 267 -7.56 16.12 -24.67
C TYR A 267 -6.72 16.62 -23.49
N ILE A 268 -6.81 17.90 -23.09
CA ILE A 268 -6.04 18.43 -21.94
C ILE A 268 -6.35 17.62 -20.67
N ASN A 269 -7.64 17.42 -20.39
CA ASN A 269 -8.09 16.68 -19.21
C ASN A 269 -7.59 15.22 -19.22
N ALA A 270 -7.42 14.63 -20.40
CA ALA A 270 -6.98 13.25 -20.53
C ALA A 270 -5.51 13.01 -20.17
N PHE A 271 -4.67 14.06 -20.20
CA PHE A 271 -3.28 14.00 -19.74
C PHE A 271 -3.12 14.45 -18.29
N SER A 272 -4.00 15.32 -17.81
CA SER A 272 -3.97 15.79 -16.42
C SER A 272 -4.25 14.69 -15.39
N GLU A 273 -5.24 13.83 -15.65
CA GLU A 273 -5.63 12.75 -14.73
C GLU A 273 -4.53 11.68 -14.54
N PRO A 274 -3.87 11.14 -15.60
CA PRO A 274 -2.72 10.26 -15.46
C PRO A 274 -1.61 10.77 -14.55
N ILE A 275 -1.33 12.07 -14.59
CA ILE A 275 -0.29 12.67 -13.77
C ILE A 275 -0.66 12.56 -12.29
N GLN A 276 -1.90 12.92 -11.92
CA GLN A 276 -2.34 12.87 -10.53
C GLN A 276 -2.34 11.43 -9.98
N GLU A 277 -2.84 10.49 -10.77
CA GLU A 277 -2.89 9.08 -10.42
C GLU A 277 -1.49 8.47 -10.28
N ILE A 278 -0.58 8.71 -11.22
CA ILE A 278 0.81 8.22 -11.13
C ILE A 278 1.48 8.70 -9.83
N LEU A 279 1.23 9.93 -9.41
CA LEU A 279 1.81 10.49 -8.18
C LEU A 279 1.21 9.85 -6.94
N TYR A 280 -0.10 9.64 -6.93
CA TYR A 280 -0.78 8.92 -5.88
C TYR A 280 -0.25 7.48 -5.77
N ASP A 281 -0.13 6.80 -6.91
CA ASP A 281 0.36 5.43 -7.01
C ASP A 281 1.77 5.28 -6.46
N LEU A 282 2.69 6.18 -6.85
CA LEU A 282 4.06 6.20 -6.33
C LEU A 282 4.11 6.39 -4.81
N GLN A 283 3.23 7.23 -4.25
CA GLN A 283 3.16 7.46 -2.81
C GLN A 283 2.63 6.22 -2.06
N MET A 284 1.60 5.57 -2.60
CA MET A 284 1.05 4.34 -2.01
C MET A 284 2.04 3.18 -2.10
N LEU A 285 2.69 2.98 -3.25
CA LEU A 285 3.71 1.95 -3.43
C LEU A 285 4.92 2.12 -2.51
N GLU A 286 5.32 3.35 -2.18
CA GLU A 286 6.35 3.62 -1.17
C GLU A 286 5.87 3.27 0.25
N SER A 287 4.61 3.54 0.57
CA SER A 287 4.06 3.35 1.92
C SER A 287 4.00 1.88 2.35
N VAL A 288 3.74 0.98 1.40
CA VAL A 288 3.63 -0.48 1.62
C VAL A 288 4.95 -1.24 1.60
N LYS A 289 6.08 -0.60 1.21
CA LYS A 289 7.40 -1.27 1.18
C LYS A 289 7.81 -1.92 2.51
N PRO A 290 7.60 -1.30 3.69
CA PRO A 290 7.91 -1.94 4.98
C PRO A 290 7.07 -3.21 5.21
N VAL A 291 5.80 -3.19 4.80
CA VAL A 291 4.90 -4.35 4.92
C VAL A 291 5.37 -5.49 4.04
N ILE A 292 5.75 -5.21 2.80
CA ILE A 292 6.32 -6.20 1.87
C ILE A 292 7.58 -6.83 2.47
N LYS A 293 8.47 -6.03 3.06
CA LYS A 293 9.69 -6.54 3.73
C LYS A 293 9.35 -7.43 4.90
N SER A 294 8.40 -7.04 5.75
CA SER A 294 7.92 -7.85 6.88
C SER A 294 7.32 -9.19 6.41
N PHE A 295 6.54 -9.16 5.33
CA PHE A 295 5.95 -10.36 4.74
C PHE A 295 7.03 -11.31 4.22
N GLN A 296 8.00 -10.77 3.46
CA GLN A 296 9.12 -11.55 2.92
C GLN A 296 10.01 -12.14 4.03
N ASN A 297 10.18 -11.43 5.15
CA ASN A 297 10.95 -11.92 6.29
C ASN A 297 10.31 -13.12 6.98
N ILE A 298 8.99 -13.29 6.90
CA ILE A 298 8.27 -14.44 7.48
C ILE A 298 8.24 -15.58 6.47
N VAL A 299 7.83 -15.29 5.23
CA VAL A 299 7.70 -16.31 4.17
C VAL A 299 9.05 -16.85 3.69
N GLY A 300 10.12 -16.06 3.79
CA GLY A 300 11.46 -16.46 3.39
C GLY A 300 12.19 -17.37 4.39
N ARG A 301 11.61 -17.64 5.56
CA ARG A 301 12.25 -18.52 6.56
C ARG A 301 12.01 -19.99 6.23
N PRO A 302 13.02 -20.86 6.42
CA PRO A 302 12.83 -22.29 6.21
C PRO A 302 11.79 -22.82 7.19
N VAL A 303 10.83 -23.59 6.66
CA VAL A 303 9.78 -24.25 7.44
C VAL A 303 10.44 -25.30 8.33
N SER A 304 10.47 -25.05 9.63
CA SER A 304 11.07 -25.91 10.65
C SER A 304 10.07 -26.86 11.29
N VAL A 305 9.04 -27.28 10.54
CA VAL A 305 8.06 -28.27 11.02
C VAL A 305 8.78 -29.61 11.10
N GLN A 306 9.13 -29.99 12.33
CA GLN A 306 9.67 -31.32 12.60
C GLN A 306 8.58 -32.35 12.33
N ALA A 307 8.92 -33.43 11.62
CA ALA A 307 8.04 -34.57 11.50
C ALA A 307 7.64 -35.03 12.92
N PRO A 308 6.38 -35.41 13.17
CA PRO A 308 6.00 -35.96 14.46
C PRO A 308 6.94 -37.13 14.77
N GLN A 309 7.77 -36.98 15.79
CA GLN A 309 8.56 -38.10 16.30
C GLN A 309 7.57 -39.09 16.93
N HIS A 310 7.19 -40.08 16.14
CA HIS A 310 6.32 -41.15 16.58
C HIS A 310 7.10 -42.06 17.54
N SER A 311 6.51 -42.24 18.72
CA SER A 311 6.92 -43.10 19.85
C SER A 311 8.27 -42.80 20.52
N PHE A 312 8.20 -42.53 21.81
CA PHE A 312 9.30 -42.86 22.72
C PHE A 312 9.09 -44.29 23.20
N ASP A 313 10.14 -45.10 23.21
CA ASP A 313 10.11 -46.40 23.91
C ASP A 313 10.51 -46.25 25.37
N THR A 314 11.43 -45.32 25.66
CA THR A 314 11.91 -45.03 27.01
C THR A 314 12.36 -43.57 27.11
N ILE A 315 12.01 -42.90 28.21
CA ILE A 315 12.49 -41.56 28.58
C ILE A 315 13.37 -41.70 29.81
N THR A 316 14.64 -41.31 29.70
CA THR A 316 15.60 -41.37 30.81
C THR A 316 15.98 -39.95 31.23
N LEU A 317 15.65 -39.59 32.47
CA LEU A 317 16.07 -38.36 33.13
C LEU A 317 17.38 -38.65 33.87
N LYS A 318 18.43 -37.87 33.62
CA LYS A 318 19.70 -37.97 34.34
C LYS A 318 20.12 -36.59 34.83
N ASN A 319 20.38 -36.46 36.12
CA ASN A 319 20.89 -35.25 36.76
C ASN A 319 20.15 -33.95 36.37
N ILE A 320 18.82 -33.99 36.34
CA ILE A 320 18.02 -32.79 36.05
C ILE A 320 17.92 -31.96 37.32
N SER A 321 18.25 -30.67 37.23
CA SER A 321 18.02 -29.73 38.33
C SER A 321 17.36 -28.46 37.81
N LYS A 322 16.39 -27.94 38.55
CA LYS A 322 15.68 -26.69 38.20
C LYS A 322 15.38 -25.88 39.44
N GLN A 323 15.79 -24.62 39.44
CA GLN A 323 15.46 -23.65 40.49
C GLN A 323 14.01 -23.19 40.31
N LEU A 324 13.22 -23.20 41.38
CA LEU A 324 11.82 -22.78 41.45
C LEU A 324 11.66 -21.80 42.63
N GLY A 325 12.00 -20.53 42.39
CA GLY A 325 12.08 -19.52 43.45
C GLY A 325 13.14 -19.90 44.48
N GLU A 326 12.73 -20.03 45.74
CA GLU A 326 13.60 -20.44 46.87
C GLU A 326 13.85 -21.95 46.94
N SER A 327 13.14 -22.76 46.16
CA SER A 327 13.23 -24.22 46.19
C SER A 327 13.97 -24.78 44.96
N LYS A 328 14.60 -25.94 45.10
CA LYS A 328 15.31 -26.62 43.99
C LYS A 328 14.70 -27.99 43.73
N LEU A 329 14.22 -28.21 42.51
CA LEU A 329 13.85 -29.53 42.00
C LEU A 329 15.13 -30.24 41.57
N ILE A 330 15.38 -31.45 42.09
CA ILE A 330 16.52 -32.29 41.70
C ILE A 330 16.01 -33.69 41.38
N ILE A 331 16.37 -34.20 40.20
CA ILE A 331 16.12 -35.58 39.77
C ILE A 331 17.47 -36.20 39.42
N THR A 332 17.95 -37.10 40.27
CA THR A 332 19.25 -37.77 40.07
C THR A 332 19.17 -38.73 38.88
N SER A 333 18.16 -39.60 38.85
CA SER A 333 17.89 -40.48 37.72
C SER A 333 16.47 -41.02 37.76
N ALA A 334 15.79 -41.06 36.62
CA ALA A 334 14.50 -41.73 36.47
C ALA A 334 14.36 -42.28 35.05
N THR A 335 13.70 -43.42 34.90
CA THR A 335 13.46 -44.05 33.60
C THR A 335 11.97 -44.33 33.48
N ILE A 336 11.36 -43.90 32.38
CA ILE A 336 9.92 -44.03 32.10
C ILE A 336 9.80 -44.80 30.80
N GLN A 337 9.21 -45.99 30.84
CA GLN A 337 8.95 -46.79 29.65
C GLN A 337 7.58 -46.45 29.06
N LYS A 338 7.42 -46.75 27.78
CA LYS A 338 6.15 -46.62 27.07
C LYS A 338 5.10 -47.54 27.71
N GLY A 339 4.02 -46.96 28.21
CA GLY A 339 2.93 -47.69 28.88
C GLY A 339 2.95 -47.57 30.41
N ASP A 340 4.01 -47.01 30.99
CA ASP A 340 4.08 -46.80 32.43
C ASP A 340 3.01 -45.83 32.91
N LYS A 341 2.35 -46.18 34.01
CA LYS A 341 1.47 -45.28 34.78
C LYS A 341 2.23 -44.82 36.01
N ILE A 342 2.71 -43.58 36.00
CA ILE A 342 3.52 -43.02 37.07
C ILE A 342 2.70 -42.02 37.88
N ALA A 343 2.65 -42.22 39.20
CA ALA A 343 2.06 -41.27 40.13
C ALA A 343 3.15 -40.37 40.74
N LEU A 344 2.98 -39.05 40.64
CA LEU A 344 3.86 -38.07 41.28
C LEU A 344 3.33 -37.73 42.67
N ILE A 345 4.03 -38.20 43.70
CA ILE A 345 3.64 -37.99 45.10
C ILE A 345 4.63 -37.00 45.76
N GLY A 346 4.11 -36.10 46.60
CA GLY A 346 4.93 -35.18 47.38
C GLY A 346 4.11 -34.11 48.08
N LYS A 347 4.74 -33.29 48.93
CA LYS A 347 4.08 -32.15 49.62
C LYS A 347 3.67 -31.04 48.64
N ASN A 348 2.73 -30.17 49.01
CA ASN A 348 2.43 -28.98 48.21
C ASN A 348 3.70 -28.13 48.05
N GLY A 349 3.94 -27.60 46.84
CA GLY A 349 5.16 -26.86 46.53
C GLY A 349 6.39 -27.72 46.17
N SER A 350 6.31 -29.07 46.19
CA SER A 350 7.46 -29.95 45.88
C SER A 350 7.89 -30.00 44.41
N GLY A 351 7.37 -29.12 43.54
CA GLY A 351 7.76 -29.04 42.13
C GLY A 351 7.08 -30.04 41.17
N LYS A 352 6.02 -30.75 41.58
CA LYS A 352 5.28 -31.72 40.73
C LYS A 352 4.80 -31.14 39.39
N SER A 353 4.12 -29.99 39.41
CA SER A 353 3.65 -29.32 38.18
C SER A 353 4.81 -28.81 37.33
N SER A 354 5.91 -28.39 37.96
CA SER A 354 7.12 -27.95 37.27
C SER A 354 7.81 -29.10 36.54
N LEU A 355 7.82 -30.31 37.13
CA LEU A 355 8.33 -31.53 36.52
C LEU A 355 7.49 -31.94 35.31
N LEU A 356 6.16 -31.86 35.40
CA LEU A 356 5.26 -32.04 34.25
C LEU A 356 5.52 -31.00 33.13
N ASN A 357 5.82 -29.75 33.50
CA ASN A 357 6.15 -28.72 32.53
C ASN A 357 7.48 -28.99 31.80
N ILE A 358 8.47 -29.62 32.44
CA ILE A 358 9.72 -30.02 31.77
C ILE A 358 9.42 -31.01 30.64
N PHE A 359 8.50 -31.97 30.86
CA PHE A 359 8.07 -32.89 29.80
C PHE A 359 7.27 -32.19 28.69
N LYS A 360 6.51 -31.14 29.01
CA LYS A 360 5.77 -30.35 28.01
C LYS A 360 6.66 -29.44 27.16
N TRP A 361 7.83 -29.05 27.66
CA TRP A 361 8.66 -28.00 27.04
C TRP A 361 9.56 -28.49 25.90
N ASN A 362 9.70 -29.81 25.72
CA ASN A 362 10.43 -30.44 24.62
C ASN A 362 9.51 -30.96 23.50
N ARG A 363 8.40 -30.27 23.23
CA ARG A 363 7.57 -30.50 22.04
C ARG A 363 7.32 -29.21 21.29
#